data_AF-A0A4R4ZRQ4-F1
#
_entry.id   AF-A0A4R4ZRQ4-F1
#
_cell.length_a   1.000
_cell.length_b   1.000
_cell.length_c   1.000
_cell.angle_alpha   90.00
_cell.angle_beta   90.00
_cell.angle_gamma   90.00
#
_symmetry.space_group_name_H-M   'P 1'
#
loop_
_entity.id
_entity.type
_entity.pdbx_description
1 polymer ?
#
loop_
_entity_poly.entity_id
_entity_poly.type
_entity_poly.pdbx_seq_one_letter_code
_entity_poly.pdbx_strand_id
1 'polypeptide(L)'
;MSVIKEVQVGLVPGQGSYQPDKLRSLWLSGDPIVTKVFAEIDEVAATSCGHKLTSVIFADSPPALKDMVADHADLLQLAIFGQSIAVFRLLEQSGVRLTVLVGHSFGEIAALVCAGAFSLETGAGIVCHRSAALRNAGVPAGLMLALACNRERAQELLTFLKRPMITLAADNGPEQVVVSGPRADVDLVGDLAQAVRIGSAPVRSPYPFHNPMLAAASLDFTARIAGCASSPLQRPVFSAILGRYYRDEDDLARLLGQHLVTPVRFRQAVEQLHDAGARVFVEIGGAKALTTLVRSSYPEVMSLSPLAEAATDASFAATIRYLLGDTADPLTAGPAGTNPFTEPSLPPAAVSIVGEHAQAEPPEGIGKPAPAAVAGGLSQDDVLASLRTLYAEALDYPEDVLTADARLEADLGVDSIKQVELMAKVGEQFRIDVASDRVDLMALDTIGKVAEFVHGGAGSAP
;
A
#
# COMPACT_ATOMS: atom_id res chain seq x y z
N MET A 1 -39.88 -23.03 4.97
CA MET A 1 -39.38 -21.65 4.76
C MET A 1 -38.24 -21.74 3.78
N SER A 2 -38.38 -21.10 2.62
CA SER A 2 -37.36 -21.05 1.58
C SER A 2 -36.12 -20.36 2.15
N VAL A 3 -35.01 -21.09 2.23
CA VAL A 3 -33.69 -20.49 2.51
C VAL A 3 -33.45 -19.53 1.36
N ILE A 4 -33.61 -18.23 1.60
CA ILE A 4 -33.18 -17.20 0.66
C ILE A 4 -31.71 -17.51 0.42
N LYS A 5 -31.34 -17.87 -0.81
CA LYS A 5 -29.92 -18.01 -1.19
C LYS A 5 -29.32 -16.61 -1.03
N GLU A 6 -28.70 -16.38 0.12
CA GLU A 6 -28.13 -15.09 0.48
C GLU A 6 -27.02 -14.76 -0.53
N VAL A 7 -27.09 -13.57 -1.12
CA VAL A 7 -26.07 -13.11 -2.09
C VAL A 7 -24.78 -12.87 -1.30
N GLN A 8 -23.87 -13.83 -1.37
CA GLN A 8 -22.52 -13.72 -0.81
C GLN A 8 -21.58 -13.09 -1.84
N VAL A 9 -20.97 -11.97 -1.50
CA VAL A 9 -20.08 -11.21 -2.39
C VAL A 9 -18.62 -11.48 -2.02
N GLY A 10 -17.82 -11.91 -2.98
CA GLY A 10 -16.36 -12.00 -2.85
C GLY A 10 -15.68 -10.70 -3.25
N LEU A 11 -14.98 -10.07 -2.33
CA LEU A 11 -14.23 -8.83 -2.53
C LEU A 11 -12.76 -9.14 -2.75
N VAL A 12 -12.24 -8.89 -3.95
CA VAL A 12 -10.84 -9.14 -4.30
C VAL A 12 -10.05 -7.82 -4.18
N PRO A 13 -9.10 -7.71 -3.24
CA PRO A 13 -8.41 -6.47 -2.97
C PRO A 13 -7.39 -6.09 -4.05
N GLY A 14 -7.06 -4.80 -4.09
CA GLY A 14 -6.06 -4.23 -4.98
C GLY A 14 -4.67 -4.08 -4.34
N GLN A 15 -3.90 -3.11 -4.82
CA GLN A 15 -2.57 -2.79 -4.31
C GLN A 15 -2.61 -2.47 -2.80
N GLY A 16 -1.65 -2.99 -2.04
CA GLY A 16 -1.50 -2.70 -0.59
C GLY A 16 -2.02 -3.80 0.34
N SER A 17 -2.67 -4.84 -0.17
CA SER A 17 -3.16 -5.99 0.63
C SER A 17 -2.15 -7.13 0.76
N TYR A 18 -0.87 -6.87 0.50
CA TYR A 18 0.19 -7.85 0.65
C TYR A 18 0.43 -8.17 2.13
N GLN A 19 0.32 -9.45 2.48
CA GLN A 19 0.45 -9.97 3.84
C GLN A 19 1.16 -11.33 3.78
N PRO A 20 2.50 -11.35 3.61
CA PRO A 20 3.25 -12.57 3.32
C PRO A 20 3.13 -13.63 4.42
N ASP A 21 3.04 -13.21 5.68
CA ASP A 21 2.98 -14.10 6.83
C ASP A 21 1.71 -14.96 6.85
N LYS A 22 0.65 -14.48 6.21
CA LYS A 22 -0.68 -15.08 6.33
C LYS A 22 -0.83 -16.41 5.60
N LEU A 23 -0.09 -16.63 4.52
CA LEU A 23 -0.05 -17.92 3.82
C LEU A 23 1.18 -18.75 4.18
N ARG A 24 2.09 -18.22 5.00
CA ARG A 24 3.37 -18.87 5.31
C ARG A 24 3.18 -20.20 6.01
N SER A 25 2.27 -20.28 6.99
CA SER A 25 2.01 -21.54 7.71
C SER A 25 1.50 -22.63 6.76
N LEU A 26 0.54 -22.30 5.89
CA LEU A 26 -0.01 -23.21 4.88
C LEU A 26 1.04 -23.63 3.84
N TRP A 27 1.92 -22.70 3.45
CA TRP A 27 3.05 -23.01 2.57
C TRP A 27 4.01 -24.01 3.22
N LEU A 28 4.43 -23.76 4.47
CA LEU A 28 5.36 -24.63 5.20
C LEU A 28 4.78 -26.01 5.51
N SER A 29 3.46 -26.11 5.73
CA SER A 29 2.78 -27.40 5.91
C SER A 29 2.61 -28.18 4.60
N GLY A 30 2.91 -27.58 3.45
CA GLY A 30 2.71 -28.20 2.13
C GLY A 30 1.24 -28.30 1.74
N ASP A 31 0.42 -27.29 2.08
CA ASP A 31 -0.98 -27.26 1.67
C ASP A 31 -1.09 -27.37 0.14
N PRO A 32 -1.85 -28.35 -0.39
CA PRO A 32 -1.83 -28.66 -1.81
C PRO A 32 -2.40 -27.54 -2.70
N ILE A 33 -3.31 -26.70 -2.18
CA ILE A 33 -3.84 -25.56 -2.93
C ILE A 33 -2.80 -24.47 -3.00
N VAL A 34 -2.25 -24.07 -1.83
CA VAL A 34 -1.25 -23.00 -1.75
C VAL A 34 -0.02 -23.38 -2.57
N THR A 35 0.53 -24.58 -2.38
CA THR A 35 1.70 -25.05 -3.14
C THR A 35 1.44 -25.05 -4.64
N LYS A 36 0.28 -25.55 -5.09
CA LYS A 36 -0.04 -25.59 -6.54
C LYS A 36 -0.17 -24.18 -7.13
N VAL A 37 -0.88 -23.27 -6.46
CA VAL A 37 -1.07 -21.90 -6.95
C VAL A 37 0.27 -21.20 -7.13
N PHE A 38 1.14 -21.27 -6.12
CA PHE A 38 2.40 -20.56 -6.18
C PHE A 38 3.44 -21.25 -7.07
N ALA A 39 3.37 -22.57 -7.27
CA ALA A 39 4.18 -23.26 -8.27
C ALA A 39 3.85 -22.79 -9.71
N GLU A 40 2.56 -22.71 -10.06
CA GLU A 40 2.13 -22.18 -11.37
C GLU A 40 2.56 -20.72 -11.56
N ILE A 41 2.45 -19.88 -10.51
CA ILE A 41 2.90 -18.49 -10.56
C ILE A 41 4.43 -18.39 -10.70
N ASP A 42 5.19 -19.27 -10.04
CA ASP A 42 6.65 -19.29 -10.13
C ASP A 42 7.16 -19.57 -11.54
N GLU A 43 6.48 -20.43 -12.31
CA GLU A 43 6.84 -20.70 -13.70
C GLU A 43 6.72 -19.43 -14.57
N VAL A 44 5.64 -18.68 -14.37
CA VAL A 44 5.41 -17.40 -15.06
C VAL A 44 6.38 -16.32 -14.58
N ALA A 45 6.60 -16.22 -13.27
CA ALA A 45 7.50 -15.25 -12.65
C ALA A 45 8.96 -15.49 -13.05
N ALA A 46 9.40 -16.76 -13.11
CA ALA A 46 10.75 -17.10 -13.55
C ALA A 46 10.99 -16.65 -14.99
N THR A 47 10.00 -16.82 -15.88
CA THR A 47 10.10 -16.41 -17.29
C THR A 47 10.01 -14.90 -17.47
N SER A 48 9.10 -14.25 -16.75
CA SER A 48 8.77 -12.82 -16.98
C SER A 48 9.61 -11.86 -16.15
N CYS A 49 10.03 -12.28 -14.96
CA CYS A 49 10.72 -11.47 -13.97
C CYS A 49 12.13 -12.00 -13.64
N GLY A 50 12.52 -13.18 -14.12
CA GLY A 50 13.85 -13.76 -13.92
C GLY A 50 14.09 -14.44 -12.56
N HIS A 51 13.08 -14.49 -11.70
CA HIS A 51 13.14 -15.11 -10.37
C HIS A 51 11.78 -15.68 -9.95
N LYS A 52 11.81 -16.65 -9.05
CA LYS A 52 10.59 -17.24 -8.46
C LYS A 52 10.01 -16.28 -7.43
N LEU A 53 8.69 -16.18 -7.41
CA LEU A 53 7.98 -15.40 -6.41
C LEU A 53 8.16 -16.00 -5.01
N THR A 54 8.06 -17.34 -4.91
CA THR A 54 8.12 -18.05 -3.62
C THR A 54 9.46 -17.91 -2.91
N SER A 55 10.56 -17.77 -3.64
CA SER A 55 11.88 -17.51 -3.05
C SER A 55 11.99 -16.16 -2.35
N VAL A 56 11.03 -15.25 -2.57
CA VAL A 56 10.97 -13.94 -1.92
C VAL A 56 9.91 -13.94 -0.82
N ILE A 57 8.66 -14.26 -1.16
CA ILE A 57 7.53 -14.07 -0.23
C ILE A 57 7.42 -15.16 0.85
N PHE A 58 8.09 -16.30 0.66
CA PHE A 58 8.17 -17.39 1.64
C PHE A 58 9.59 -17.63 2.16
N ALA A 59 10.55 -16.75 1.87
CA ALA A 59 11.88 -16.76 2.49
C ALA A 59 11.79 -16.63 4.02
N ASP A 60 12.82 -17.02 4.78
CA ASP A 60 12.80 -16.93 6.26
C ASP A 60 12.44 -15.54 6.81
N SER A 61 12.88 -14.50 6.09
CA SER A 61 12.52 -13.11 6.35
C SER A 61 11.93 -12.50 5.09
N PRO A 62 10.61 -12.63 4.85
CA PRO A 62 9.99 -12.05 3.68
C PRO A 62 9.99 -10.52 3.79
N PRO A 63 10.27 -9.78 2.71
CA PRO A 63 10.30 -8.32 2.71
C PRO A 63 8.95 -7.74 3.10
N ALA A 64 8.96 -6.62 3.84
CA ALA A 64 7.74 -5.91 4.19
C ALA A 64 7.14 -5.22 2.95
N LEU A 65 5.89 -4.75 3.03
CA LEU A 65 5.23 -4.05 1.92
C LEU A 65 6.07 -2.86 1.40
N LYS A 66 6.75 -2.12 2.28
CA LYS A 66 7.57 -0.96 1.88
C LYS A 66 8.72 -1.39 0.96
N ASP A 67 9.41 -2.48 1.32
CA ASP A 67 10.57 -2.99 0.59
C ASP A 67 10.11 -3.67 -0.70
N MET A 68 8.97 -4.35 -0.67
CA MET A 68 8.34 -4.89 -1.87
C MET A 68 7.94 -3.81 -2.88
N VAL A 69 7.48 -2.64 -2.43
CA VAL A 69 7.16 -1.52 -3.33
C VAL A 69 8.43 -0.93 -3.94
N ALA A 70 9.51 -0.81 -3.15
CA ALA A 70 10.76 -0.21 -3.59
C ALA A 70 11.56 -1.13 -4.54
N ASP A 71 11.76 -2.38 -4.13
CA ASP A 71 12.76 -3.27 -4.73
C ASP A 71 12.14 -4.37 -5.61
N HIS A 72 10.85 -4.67 -5.41
CA HIS A 72 10.18 -5.83 -6.00
C HIS A 72 8.75 -5.55 -6.48
N ALA A 73 8.49 -4.37 -7.04
CA ALA A 73 7.13 -3.90 -7.39
C ALA A 73 6.36 -4.87 -8.30
N ASP A 74 7.07 -5.61 -9.17
CA ASP A 74 6.51 -6.64 -10.04
C ASP A 74 6.05 -7.87 -9.27
N LEU A 75 6.90 -8.37 -8.38
CA LEU A 75 6.58 -9.51 -7.53
C LEU A 75 5.48 -9.16 -6.53
N LEU A 76 5.39 -7.90 -6.09
CA LEU A 76 4.34 -7.45 -5.18
C LEU A 76 2.95 -7.68 -5.78
N GLN A 77 2.75 -7.34 -7.05
CA GLN A 77 1.46 -7.57 -7.72
C GLN A 77 1.17 -9.06 -7.88
N LEU A 78 2.16 -9.87 -8.24
CA LEU A 78 2.02 -11.32 -8.31
C LEU A 78 1.73 -11.95 -6.94
N ALA A 79 2.32 -11.42 -5.87
CA ALA A 79 2.07 -11.86 -4.50
C ALA A 79 0.62 -11.60 -4.09
N ILE A 80 0.12 -10.37 -4.31
CA ILE A 80 -1.27 -9.99 -4.01
C ILE A 80 -2.25 -10.83 -4.84
N PHE A 81 -1.96 -10.98 -6.13
CA PHE A 81 -2.74 -11.81 -7.04
C PHE A 81 -2.79 -13.27 -6.56
N GLY A 82 -1.64 -13.90 -6.34
CA GLY A 82 -1.53 -15.29 -5.89
C GLY A 82 -2.19 -15.55 -4.55
N GLN A 83 -2.04 -14.63 -3.60
CA GLN A 83 -2.71 -14.70 -2.31
C GLN A 83 -4.24 -14.70 -2.46
N SER A 84 -4.78 -13.84 -3.33
CA SER A 84 -6.21 -13.79 -3.62
C SER A 84 -6.71 -15.08 -4.26
N ILE A 85 -5.99 -15.62 -5.26
CA ILE A 85 -6.35 -16.90 -5.89
C ILE A 85 -6.30 -18.06 -4.89
N ALA A 86 -5.29 -18.10 -4.02
CA ALA A 86 -5.14 -19.14 -3.01
C ALA A 86 -6.32 -19.12 -2.01
N VAL A 87 -6.66 -17.95 -1.45
CA VAL A 87 -7.80 -17.80 -0.54
C VAL A 87 -9.10 -18.20 -1.22
N PHE A 88 -9.32 -17.75 -2.47
CA PHE A 88 -10.51 -18.13 -3.23
C PHE A 88 -10.63 -19.65 -3.41
N ARG A 89 -9.55 -20.32 -3.81
CA ARG A 89 -9.53 -21.78 -4.03
C ARG A 89 -9.73 -22.55 -2.71
N LEU A 90 -9.17 -22.08 -1.59
CA LEU A 90 -9.38 -22.67 -0.25
C LEU A 90 -10.85 -22.60 0.16
N LEU A 91 -11.50 -21.45 -0.06
CA LEU A 91 -12.94 -21.29 0.22
C LEU A 91 -13.79 -22.23 -0.65
N GLU A 92 -13.53 -22.27 -1.96
CA GLU A 92 -14.27 -23.13 -2.88
C GLU A 92 -14.08 -24.63 -2.60
N GLN A 93 -12.86 -25.05 -2.23
CA GLN A 93 -12.60 -26.44 -1.82
C GLN A 93 -13.38 -26.82 -0.56
N SER A 94 -13.59 -25.85 0.33
CA SER A 94 -14.38 -26.02 1.56
C SER A 94 -15.90 -26.01 1.30
N GLY A 95 -16.34 -25.86 0.04
CA GLY A 95 -17.74 -25.84 -0.36
C GLY A 95 -18.40 -24.46 -0.30
N VAL A 96 -17.68 -23.42 0.11
CA VAL A 96 -18.19 -22.03 0.10
C VAL A 96 -18.43 -21.59 -1.34
N ARG A 97 -19.58 -20.99 -1.60
CA ARG A 97 -19.98 -20.50 -2.93
C ARG A 97 -20.27 -19.01 -2.88
N LEU A 98 -19.25 -18.20 -3.15
CA LEU A 98 -19.44 -16.77 -3.41
C LEU A 98 -20.25 -16.61 -4.70
N THR A 99 -21.30 -15.81 -4.66
CA THR A 99 -22.29 -15.69 -5.75
C THR A 99 -21.91 -14.64 -6.77
N VAL A 100 -21.23 -13.57 -6.34
CA VAL A 100 -20.72 -12.48 -7.18
C VAL A 100 -19.32 -12.14 -6.71
N LEU A 101 -18.41 -11.82 -7.64
CA LEU A 101 -17.10 -11.29 -7.33
C LEU A 101 -17.01 -9.81 -7.69
N VAL A 102 -16.27 -9.05 -6.88
CA VAL A 102 -15.96 -7.64 -7.11
C VAL A 102 -14.47 -7.46 -6.89
N GLY A 103 -13.74 -7.03 -7.91
CA GLY A 103 -12.36 -6.61 -7.74
C GLY A 103 -12.27 -5.12 -7.43
N HIS A 104 -11.34 -4.75 -6.55
CA HIS A 104 -10.98 -3.34 -6.34
C HIS A 104 -9.71 -3.03 -7.13
N SER A 105 -9.82 -2.15 -8.13
CA SER A 105 -8.68 -1.74 -8.97
C SER A 105 -7.96 -2.95 -9.57
N PHE A 106 -6.69 -3.16 -9.22
CA PHE A 106 -5.86 -4.31 -9.59
C PHE A 106 -6.54 -5.66 -9.30
N GLY A 107 -7.35 -5.75 -8.24
CA GLY A 107 -8.06 -6.96 -7.87
C GLY A 107 -9.04 -7.48 -8.93
N GLU A 108 -9.45 -6.66 -9.92
CA GLU A 108 -10.34 -7.12 -11.01
C GLU A 108 -9.68 -8.20 -11.88
N ILE A 109 -8.35 -8.21 -12.01
CA ILE A 109 -7.64 -9.27 -12.75
C ILE A 109 -7.80 -10.61 -12.01
N ALA A 110 -7.59 -10.63 -10.70
CA ALA A 110 -7.78 -11.83 -9.88
C ALA A 110 -9.25 -12.26 -9.83
N ALA A 111 -10.20 -11.31 -9.76
CA ALA A 111 -11.63 -11.62 -9.81
C ALA A 111 -12.04 -12.32 -11.12
N LEU A 112 -11.52 -11.87 -12.27
CA LEU A 112 -11.75 -12.50 -13.57
C LEU A 112 -11.16 -13.92 -13.65
N VAL A 113 -9.97 -14.14 -13.09
CA VAL A 113 -9.38 -15.50 -12.97
C VAL A 113 -10.21 -16.40 -12.07
N CYS A 114 -10.64 -15.91 -10.90
CA CYS A 114 -11.53 -16.65 -9.99
C CYS A 114 -12.90 -16.97 -10.61
N ALA A 115 -13.37 -16.14 -11.54
CA ALA A 115 -14.59 -16.36 -12.31
C ALA A 115 -14.39 -17.27 -13.53
N GLY A 116 -13.16 -17.70 -13.82
CA GLY A 116 -12.85 -18.59 -14.93
C GLY A 116 -12.62 -17.91 -16.27
N ALA A 117 -12.57 -16.57 -16.33
CA ALA A 117 -12.29 -15.85 -17.57
C ALA A 117 -10.89 -16.18 -18.11
N PHE A 118 -9.92 -16.37 -17.22
CA PHE A 118 -8.53 -16.71 -17.55
C PHE A 118 -8.05 -17.88 -16.69
N SER A 119 -7.12 -18.67 -17.21
CA SER A 119 -6.36 -19.62 -16.38
C SER A 119 -5.48 -18.87 -15.38
N LEU A 120 -4.97 -19.57 -14.36
CA LEU A 120 -4.02 -18.99 -13.41
C LEU A 120 -2.75 -18.51 -14.10
N GLU A 121 -2.19 -19.33 -14.99
CA GLU A 121 -1.02 -18.99 -15.81
C GLU A 121 -1.25 -17.72 -16.64
N THR A 122 -2.37 -17.65 -17.38
CA THR A 122 -2.71 -16.47 -18.19
C THR A 122 -2.92 -15.24 -17.30
N GLY A 123 -3.61 -15.38 -16.17
CA GLY A 123 -3.81 -14.31 -15.20
C GLY A 123 -2.50 -13.75 -14.65
N ALA A 124 -1.57 -14.63 -14.25
CA ALA A 124 -0.24 -14.23 -13.80
C ALA A 124 0.54 -13.54 -14.94
N GLY A 125 0.44 -14.05 -16.18
CA GLY A 125 1.03 -13.41 -17.36
C GLY A 125 0.48 -12.00 -17.61
N ILE A 126 -0.83 -11.81 -17.47
CA ILE A 126 -1.48 -10.49 -17.57
C ILE A 126 -0.93 -9.54 -16.50
N VAL A 127 -0.73 -10.01 -15.26
CA VAL A 127 -0.10 -9.21 -14.19
C VAL A 127 1.34 -8.82 -14.57
N CYS A 128 2.14 -9.75 -15.10
CA CYS A 128 3.49 -9.45 -15.58
C CYS A 128 3.48 -8.40 -16.72
N HIS A 129 2.58 -8.55 -17.69
CA HIS A 129 2.43 -7.60 -18.80
C HIS A 129 1.99 -6.21 -18.33
N ARG A 130 1.11 -6.13 -17.32
CA ARG A 130 0.70 -4.88 -16.68
C ARG A 130 1.91 -4.17 -16.08
N SER A 131 2.70 -4.88 -15.29
CA SER A 131 3.89 -4.33 -14.66
C SER A 131 4.92 -3.86 -15.69
N ALA A 132 5.16 -4.65 -16.75
CA ALA A 132 6.06 -4.27 -17.83
C ALA A 132 5.60 -2.99 -18.56
N ALA A 133 4.30 -2.86 -18.85
CA ALA A 133 3.76 -1.66 -19.48
C ALA A 133 3.92 -0.41 -18.62
N LEU A 134 3.71 -0.53 -17.30
CA LEU A 134 3.89 0.58 -16.36
C LEU A 134 5.36 1.02 -16.27
N ARG A 135 6.31 0.08 -16.25
CA ARG A 135 7.75 0.40 -16.27
C ARG A 135 8.16 1.09 -17.57
N ASN A 136 7.74 0.55 -18.71
CA ASN A 136 8.15 1.04 -20.02
C ASN A 136 7.54 2.40 -20.40
N ALA A 137 6.44 2.79 -19.76
CA ALA A 137 5.76 4.05 -20.05
C ALA A 137 6.52 5.29 -19.55
N GLY A 138 7.56 5.14 -18.73
CA GLY A 138 8.34 6.28 -18.22
C GLY A 138 7.48 7.30 -17.47
N VAL A 139 6.51 6.80 -16.68
CA VAL A 139 5.49 7.61 -16.01
C VAL A 139 6.19 8.63 -15.09
N PRO A 140 5.92 9.94 -15.25
CA PRO A 140 6.47 10.96 -14.35
C PRO A 140 6.08 10.70 -12.88
N ALA A 141 6.87 11.23 -11.95
CA ALA A 141 6.60 11.10 -10.52
C ALA A 141 5.17 11.56 -10.19
N GLY A 142 4.39 10.63 -9.64
CA GLY A 142 3.00 10.85 -9.24
C GLY A 142 2.74 10.31 -7.86
N LEU A 143 1.62 10.73 -7.29
CA LEU A 143 1.19 10.32 -5.95
C LEU A 143 -0.28 9.93 -5.99
N MET A 144 -0.66 9.10 -5.03
CA MET A 144 -2.05 8.85 -4.67
C MET A 144 -2.23 9.26 -3.20
N LEU A 145 -3.31 9.98 -2.89
CA LEU A 145 -3.61 10.49 -1.55
C LEU A 145 -5.04 10.10 -1.17
N ALA A 146 -5.18 9.35 -0.08
CA ALA A 146 -6.48 9.07 0.52
C ALA A 146 -6.94 10.29 1.31
N LEU A 147 -8.22 10.67 1.18
CA LEU A 147 -8.86 11.76 1.89
C LEU A 147 -10.02 11.22 2.73
N ALA A 148 -10.07 11.64 3.99
CA ALA A 148 -11.12 11.30 4.96
C ALA A 148 -12.40 12.14 4.73
N CYS A 149 -13.00 12.01 3.56
CA CYS A 149 -14.22 12.72 3.20
C CYS A 149 -15.00 12.00 2.09
N ASN A 150 -16.22 12.45 1.83
CA ASN A 150 -17.04 11.96 0.71
C ASN A 150 -16.58 12.52 -0.65
N ARG A 151 -17.16 11.97 -1.71
CA ARG A 151 -16.90 12.36 -3.10
C ARG A 151 -17.19 13.84 -3.35
N GLU A 152 -18.31 14.35 -2.85
CA GLU A 152 -18.77 15.71 -3.08
C GLU A 152 -17.76 16.71 -2.51
N ARG A 153 -17.33 16.49 -1.26
CA ARG A 153 -16.37 17.34 -0.57
C ARG A 153 -15.00 17.31 -1.24
N ALA A 154 -14.52 16.13 -1.65
CA ALA A 154 -13.28 16.05 -2.40
C ALA A 154 -13.38 16.78 -3.74
N GLN A 155 -14.51 16.67 -4.43
CA GLN A 155 -14.74 17.36 -5.70
C GLN A 155 -14.70 18.90 -5.52
N GLU A 156 -15.22 19.44 -4.42
CA GLU A 156 -15.09 20.87 -4.09
C GLU A 156 -13.62 21.31 -3.97
N LEU A 157 -12.79 20.52 -3.29
CA LEU A 157 -11.34 20.78 -3.16
C LEU A 157 -10.66 20.80 -4.53
N LEU A 158 -10.93 19.79 -5.36
CA LEU A 158 -10.34 19.66 -6.68
C LEU A 158 -10.78 20.80 -7.61
N THR A 159 -12.05 21.21 -7.54
CA THR A 159 -12.58 22.34 -8.30
C THR A 159 -11.98 23.67 -7.84
N PHE A 160 -11.67 23.82 -6.55
CA PHE A 160 -10.99 25.01 -6.04
C PHE A 160 -9.54 25.10 -6.53
N LEU A 161 -8.78 24.00 -6.49
CA LEU A 161 -7.37 23.96 -6.90
C LEU A 161 -7.18 24.09 -8.42
N LYS A 162 -8.18 23.69 -9.23
CA LYS A 162 -8.17 23.78 -10.70
C LYS A 162 -6.91 23.17 -11.34
N ARG A 163 -6.47 22.03 -10.82
CA ARG A 163 -5.35 21.26 -11.39
C ARG A 163 -5.90 20.18 -12.33
N PRO A 164 -5.67 20.26 -13.65
CA PRO A 164 -6.33 19.40 -14.62
C PRO A 164 -5.86 17.94 -14.58
N MET A 165 -4.68 17.68 -13.99
CA MET A 165 -4.10 16.33 -13.90
C MET A 165 -4.43 15.62 -12.58
N ILE A 166 -5.17 16.24 -11.67
CA ILE A 166 -5.66 15.56 -10.47
C ILE A 166 -6.99 14.88 -10.79
N THR A 167 -7.06 13.58 -10.52
CA THR A 167 -8.25 12.77 -10.72
C THR A 167 -8.73 12.22 -9.38
N LEU A 168 -10.05 12.17 -9.17
CA LEU A 168 -10.63 11.34 -8.12
C LEU A 168 -10.52 9.88 -8.56
N ALA A 169 -9.46 9.22 -8.10
CA ALA A 169 -9.03 7.88 -8.50
C ALA A 169 -9.95 6.79 -7.96
N ALA A 170 -10.47 6.95 -6.74
CA ALA A 170 -11.40 6.00 -6.15
C ALA A 170 -12.43 6.70 -5.26
N ASP A 171 -13.70 6.31 -5.40
CA ASP A 171 -14.80 6.57 -4.45
C ASP A 171 -15.02 5.28 -3.66
N ASN A 172 -14.43 5.20 -2.46
CA ASN A 172 -14.35 3.99 -1.65
C ASN A 172 -15.49 3.87 -0.64
N GLY A 173 -16.06 4.98 -0.22
CA GLY A 173 -17.12 5.01 0.78
C GLY A 173 -17.52 6.42 1.17
N PRO A 174 -18.51 6.58 2.06
CA PRO A 174 -18.98 7.89 2.52
C PRO A 174 -17.88 8.70 3.23
N GLU A 175 -16.85 8.05 3.76
CA GLU A 175 -15.79 8.68 4.55
C GLU A 175 -14.39 8.53 3.92
N GLN A 176 -14.31 7.98 2.70
CA GLN A 176 -13.02 7.81 2.04
C GLN A 176 -13.10 7.92 0.52
N VAL A 177 -12.26 8.80 -0.01
CA VAL A 177 -11.90 8.82 -1.43
C VAL A 177 -10.38 8.79 -1.60
N VAL A 178 -9.92 8.50 -2.80
CA VAL A 178 -8.51 8.61 -3.17
C VAL A 178 -8.40 9.51 -4.38
N VAL A 179 -7.46 10.46 -4.34
CA VAL A 179 -7.06 11.28 -5.48
C VAL A 179 -5.70 10.82 -5.99
N SER A 180 -5.43 11.03 -7.28
CA SER A 180 -4.13 10.75 -7.88
C SER A 180 -3.76 11.81 -8.90
N GLY A 181 -2.45 11.99 -9.13
CA GLY A 181 -1.93 12.96 -10.08
C GLY A 181 -0.43 13.20 -9.93
N PRO A 182 0.11 14.27 -10.55
CA PRO A 182 1.49 14.69 -10.36
C PRO A 182 1.76 14.94 -8.88
N ARG A 183 2.95 14.55 -8.39
CA ARG A 183 3.30 14.64 -6.95
C ARG A 183 3.02 16.04 -6.38
N ALA A 184 3.57 17.07 -7.00
CA ALA A 184 3.41 18.46 -6.56
C ALA A 184 1.94 18.92 -6.52
N ASP A 185 1.11 18.46 -7.46
CA ASP A 185 -0.31 18.80 -7.50
C ASP A 185 -1.09 18.08 -6.39
N VAL A 186 -0.73 16.84 -6.07
CA VAL A 186 -1.34 16.07 -4.97
C VAL A 186 -0.90 16.59 -3.60
N ASP A 187 0.35 17.04 -3.46
CA ASP A 187 0.83 17.68 -2.23
C ASP A 187 -0.02 18.92 -1.90
N LEU A 188 -0.36 19.75 -2.91
CA LEU A 188 -1.30 20.88 -2.74
C LEU A 188 -2.71 20.44 -2.29
N VAL A 189 -3.18 19.25 -2.69
CA VAL A 189 -4.44 18.70 -2.17
C VAL A 189 -4.31 18.36 -0.69
N GLY A 190 -3.16 17.80 -0.29
CA GLY A 190 -2.85 17.53 1.12
C GLY A 190 -2.86 18.80 1.96
N ASP A 191 -2.16 19.85 1.52
CA ASP A 191 -2.11 21.14 2.21
C ASP A 191 -3.51 21.76 2.37
N LEU A 192 -4.31 21.72 1.29
CA LEU A 192 -5.67 22.24 1.33
C LEU A 192 -6.56 21.39 2.24
N ALA A 193 -6.45 20.06 2.18
CA ALA A 193 -7.19 19.15 3.04
C ALA A 193 -6.88 19.44 4.52
N GLN A 194 -5.61 19.61 4.86
CA GLN A 194 -5.18 20.00 6.20
C GLN A 194 -5.80 21.34 6.63
N ALA A 195 -5.74 22.36 5.77
CA ALA A 195 -6.30 23.69 6.04
C ALA A 195 -7.81 23.65 6.32
N VAL A 196 -8.55 22.71 5.70
CA VAL A 196 -9.99 22.51 5.94
C VAL A 196 -10.31 21.34 6.88
N ARG A 197 -9.31 20.80 7.59
CA ARG A 197 -9.43 19.73 8.59
C ARG A 197 -10.00 18.40 8.03
N ILE A 198 -9.65 18.07 6.80
CA ILE A 198 -9.86 16.75 6.22
C ILE A 198 -8.58 15.94 6.42
N GLY A 199 -8.69 14.80 7.10
CA GLY A 199 -7.57 13.88 7.26
C GLY A 199 -7.10 13.37 5.90
N SER A 200 -5.79 13.23 5.71
CA SER A 200 -5.21 12.72 4.47
C SER A 200 -4.01 11.82 4.73
N ALA A 201 -3.83 10.80 3.89
CA ALA A 201 -2.68 9.90 3.99
C ALA A 201 -2.21 9.42 2.61
N PRO A 202 -0.89 9.37 2.35
CA PRO A 202 -0.38 8.87 1.07
C PRO A 202 -0.71 7.39 0.91
N VAL A 203 -1.18 7.00 -0.27
CA VAL A 203 -1.39 5.60 -0.63
C VAL A 203 -0.08 5.05 -1.18
N ARG A 204 0.39 3.94 -0.61
CA ARG A 204 1.60 3.23 -1.04
C ARG A 204 1.40 2.59 -2.40
N SER A 205 1.67 3.37 -3.44
CA SER A 205 1.57 2.97 -4.82
C SER A 205 2.77 3.49 -5.61
N PRO A 206 3.42 2.66 -6.44
CA PRO A 206 4.52 3.11 -7.29
C PRO A 206 4.06 4.05 -8.42
N TYR A 207 2.75 4.11 -8.71
CA TYR A 207 2.19 4.91 -9.80
C TYR A 207 0.91 5.63 -9.36
N PRO A 208 0.58 6.80 -9.98
CA PRO A 208 -0.70 7.47 -9.78
C PRO A 208 -1.81 6.74 -10.55
N PHE A 209 -2.30 5.60 -10.04
CA PHE A 209 -3.34 4.81 -10.72
C PHE A 209 -4.65 5.59 -10.89
N HIS A 210 -5.43 5.15 -11.88
CA HIS A 210 -6.72 5.75 -12.27
C HIS A 210 -6.57 7.22 -12.67
N ASN A 211 -5.47 7.53 -13.37
CA ASN A 211 -5.11 8.86 -13.80
C ASN A 211 -4.71 8.89 -15.28
N PRO A 212 -5.04 9.94 -16.05
CA PRO A 212 -4.58 10.14 -17.43
C PRO A 212 -3.06 10.07 -17.63
N MET A 213 -2.25 10.30 -16.60
CA MET A 213 -0.79 10.09 -16.64
C MET A 213 -0.38 8.67 -17.08
N LEU A 214 -1.27 7.69 -16.92
CA LEU A 214 -1.04 6.30 -17.32
C LEU A 214 -1.57 5.94 -18.72
N ALA A 215 -1.96 6.91 -19.54
CA ALA A 215 -2.53 6.66 -20.86
C ALA A 215 -1.59 5.85 -21.78
N ALA A 216 -0.29 6.15 -21.79
CA ALA A 216 0.69 5.39 -22.57
C ALA A 216 0.81 3.94 -22.08
N ALA A 217 0.88 3.74 -20.75
CA ALA A 217 0.91 2.42 -20.13
C ALA A 217 -0.39 1.64 -20.42
N SER A 218 -1.54 2.31 -20.44
CA SER A 218 -2.84 1.73 -20.76
C SER A 218 -2.89 1.16 -22.18
N LEU A 219 -2.38 1.90 -23.17
CA LEU A 219 -2.31 1.45 -24.56
C LEU A 219 -1.33 0.29 -24.73
N ASP A 220 -0.13 0.39 -24.15
CA ASP A 220 0.87 -0.69 -24.21
C ASP A 220 0.36 -1.95 -23.51
N PHE A 221 -0.26 -1.81 -22.33
CA PHE A 221 -0.84 -2.93 -21.61
C PHE A 221 -1.93 -3.62 -22.44
N THR A 222 -2.85 -2.85 -23.04
CA THR A 222 -3.90 -3.38 -23.93
C THR A 222 -3.28 -4.20 -25.06
N ALA A 223 -2.26 -3.66 -25.74
CA ALA A 223 -1.60 -4.33 -26.85
C ALA A 223 -0.91 -5.63 -26.43
N ARG A 224 -0.27 -5.65 -25.26
CA ARG A 224 0.41 -6.85 -24.73
C ARG A 224 -0.53 -8.02 -24.48
N ILE A 225 -1.75 -7.75 -24.03
CA ILE A 225 -2.71 -8.80 -23.63
C ILE A 225 -3.82 -9.04 -24.66
N ALA A 226 -3.77 -8.38 -25.82
CA ALA A 226 -4.79 -8.53 -26.88
C ALA A 226 -4.93 -9.98 -27.37
N GLY A 227 -3.86 -10.79 -27.28
CA GLY A 227 -3.86 -12.21 -27.65
C GLY A 227 -4.26 -13.18 -26.53
N CYS A 228 -4.50 -12.70 -25.30
CA CYS A 228 -4.89 -13.56 -24.20
C CYS A 228 -6.34 -14.03 -24.38
N ALA A 229 -6.51 -15.31 -24.71
CA ALA A 229 -7.85 -15.89 -24.86
C ALA A 229 -8.59 -15.91 -23.52
N SER A 230 -9.83 -15.41 -23.53
CA SER A 230 -10.75 -15.53 -22.41
C SER A 230 -11.74 -16.68 -22.63
N SER A 231 -12.24 -17.21 -21.51
CA SER A 231 -13.35 -18.17 -21.49
C SER A 231 -14.62 -17.54 -20.93
N PRO A 232 -15.81 -18.11 -21.21
CA PRO A 232 -17.06 -17.67 -20.59
C PRO A 232 -16.97 -17.69 -19.05
N LEU A 233 -17.55 -16.67 -18.42
CA LEU A 233 -17.57 -16.52 -16.98
C LEU A 233 -18.41 -17.63 -16.33
N GLN A 234 -17.80 -18.35 -15.38
CA GLN A 234 -18.48 -19.36 -14.57
C GLN A 234 -19.21 -18.73 -13.36
N ARG A 235 -18.90 -17.46 -13.06
CA ARG A 235 -19.49 -16.69 -11.98
C ARG A 235 -19.58 -15.21 -12.35
N PRO A 236 -20.65 -14.49 -11.98
CA PRO A 236 -20.74 -13.06 -12.21
C PRO A 236 -19.59 -12.27 -11.56
N VAL A 237 -19.02 -11.33 -12.30
CA VAL A 237 -18.05 -10.34 -11.80
C VAL A 237 -18.64 -8.95 -12.01
N PHE A 238 -18.87 -8.22 -10.93
CA PHE A 238 -19.29 -6.81 -10.99
C PHE A 238 -18.06 -5.92 -10.93
N SER A 239 -17.83 -5.13 -11.98
CA SER A 239 -16.70 -4.20 -12.06
C SER A 239 -17.05 -2.87 -11.41
N ALA A 240 -16.28 -2.47 -10.39
CA ALA A 240 -16.41 -1.16 -9.78
C ALA A 240 -15.91 -0.03 -10.71
N ILE A 241 -15.08 -0.35 -11.69
CA ILE A 241 -14.57 0.60 -12.69
C ILE A 241 -15.62 0.84 -13.80
N LEU A 242 -16.23 -0.24 -14.31
CA LEU A 242 -17.25 -0.14 -15.34
C LEU A 242 -18.63 0.23 -14.78
N GLY A 243 -18.90 -0.06 -13.51
CA GLY A 243 -20.20 0.14 -12.88
C GLY A 243 -21.28 -0.83 -13.39
N ARG A 244 -20.86 -2.02 -13.84
CA ARG A 244 -21.73 -3.09 -14.34
C ARG A 244 -21.04 -4.45 -14.22
N TYR A 245 -21.80 -5.52 -14.42
CA TYR A 245 -21.25 -6.85 -14.63
C TYR A 245 -20.44 -6.93 -15.93
N TYR A 246 -19.35 -7.70 -15.90
CA TYR A 246 -18.69 -8.19 -17.11
C TYR A 246 -19.60 -9.13 -17.90
N ARG A 247 -19.35 -9.21 -19.21
CA ARG A 247 -20.04 -10.06 -20.17
C ARG A 247 -19.02 -10.88 -20.93
N ASP A 248 -19.42 -12.05 -21.43
CA ASP A 248 -18.52 -12.95 -22.14
C ASP A 248 -18.01 -12.34 -23.46
N GLU A 249 -18.78 -11.40 -24.05
CA GLU A 249 -18.41 -10.70 -25.28
C GLU A 249 -17.55 -9.45 -25.03
N ASP A 250 -17.23 -9.13 -23.77
CA ASP A 250 -16.39 -7.99 -23.45
C ASP A 250 -14.97 -8.20 -23.98
N ASP A 251 -14.42 -7.16 -24.62
CA ASP A 251 -12.99 -7.07 -24.94
C ASP A 251 -12.21 -6.82 -23.64
N LEU A 252 -11.87 -7.91 -22.94
CA LEU A 252 -11.18 -7.85 -21.65
C LEU A 252 -9.80 -7.19 -21.75
N ALA A 253 -9.10 -7.32 -22.88
CA ALA A 253 -7.80 -6.69 -23.08
C ALA A 253 -7.94 -5.16 -23.03
N ARG A 254 -8.87 -4.61 -23.82
CA ARG A 254 -9.15 -3.18 -23.84
C ARG A 254 -9.68 -2.68 -22.51
N LEU A 255 -10.59 -3.41 -21.87
CA LEU A 255 -11.16 -3.00 -20.58
C LEU A 255 -10.08 -2.98 -19.48
N LEU A 256 -9.29 -4.04 -19.34
CA LEU A 256 -8.20 -4.10 -18.36
C LEU A 256 -7.14 -3.01 -18.61
N GLY A 257 -6.85 -2.70 -19.88
CA GLY A 257 -6.06 -1.53 -20.24
C GLY A 257 -6.64 -0.22 -19.71
N GLN A 258 -7.94 0.01 -19.94
CA GLN A 258 -8.66 1.20 -19.49
C GLN A 258 -8.71 1.36 -17.97
N HIS A 259 -8.60 0.26 -17.20
CA HIS A 259 -8.60 0.32 -15.74
C HIS A 259 -7.47 1.19 -15.17
N LEU A 260 -6.33 1.31 -15.87
CA LEU A 260 -5.21 2.12 -15.40
C LEU A 260 -5.54 3.63 -15.35
N VAL A 261 -6.50 4.09 -16.16
CA VAL A 261 -6.84 5.51 -16.29
C VAL A 261 -8.27 5.85 -15.82
N THR A 262 -9.08 4.83 -15.52
CA THR A 262 -10.49 5.02 -15.18
C THR A 262 -10.71 4.92 -13.67
N PRO A 263 -11.43 5.87 -13.04
CA PRO A 263 -11.74 5.83 -11.61
C PRO A 263 -12.49 4.58 -11.13
N VAL A 264 -12.19 4.14 -9.91
CA VAL A 264 -12.90 3.06 -9.22
C VAL A 264 -14.11 3.63 -8.47
N ARG A 265 -15.32 3.15 -8.76
CA ARG A 265 -16.56 3.54 -8.07
C ARG A 265 -16.99 2.45 -7.10
N PHE A 266 -16.13 2.14 -6.13
CA PHE A 266 -16.33 1.01 -5.21
C PHE A 266 -17.56 1.20 -4.32
N ARG A 267 -17.77 2.40 -3.75
CA ARG A 267 -18.98 2.72 -2.98
C ARG A 267 -20.25 2.40 -3.76
N GLN A 268 -20.31 2.84 -5.02
CA GLN A 268 -21.46 2.60 -5.90
C GLN A 268 -21.65 1.10 -6.21
N ALA A 269 -20.56 0.34 -6.38
CA ALA A 269 -20.65 -1.10 -6.59
C ALA A 269 -21.23 -1.83 -5.36
N VAL A 270 -20.78 -1.46 -4.16
CA VAL A 270 -21.31 -2.02 -2.90
C VAL A 270 -22.78 -1.64 -2.73
N GLU A 271 -23.15 -0.39 -2.99
CA GLU A 271 -24.54 0.09 -2.95
C GLU A 271 -25.46 -0.71 -3.86
N GLN A 272 -25.08 -0.90 -5.14
CA GLN A 272 -25.88 -1.68 -6.09
C GLN A 272 -26.04 -3.14 -5.66
N LEU A 273 -25.00 -3.76 -5.11
CA LEU A 273 -25.07 -5.15 -4.64
C LEU A 273 -25.89 -5.27 -3.36
N HIS A 274 -25.77 -4.31 -2.44
CA HIS A 274 -26.58 -4.22 -1.25
C HIS A 274 -28.08 -4.09 -1.61
N ASP A 275 -28.41 -3.21 -2.55
CA ASP A 275 -29.78 -3.01 -3.04
C ASP A 275 -30.32 -4.24 -3.78
N ALA A 276 -29.43 -5.02 -4.40
CA ALA A 276 -29.74 -6.33 -4.99
C ALA A 276 -29.86 -7.47 -3.95
N GLY A 277 -29.71 -7.17 -2.64
CA GLY A 277 -29.92 -8.11 -1.54
C GLY A 277 -28.64 -8.74 -0.96
N ALA A 278 -27.45 -8.26 -1.32
CA ALA A 278 -26.21 -8.72 -0.68
C ALA A 278 -26.16 -8.29 0.80
N ARG A 279 -25.88 -9.25 1.67
CA ARG A 279 -25.75 -9.05 3.13
C ARG A 279 -24.49 -9.66 3.72
N VAL A 280 -23.75 -10.44 2.93
CA VAL A 280 -22.49 -11.08 3.33
C VAL A 280 -21.41 -10.72 2.32
N PHE A 281 -20.34 -10.10 2.80
CA PHE A 281 -19.19 -9.67 2.02
C PHE A 281 -17.93 -10.34 2.57
N VAL A 282 -17.17 -11.00 1.70
CA VAL A 282 -16.01 -11.82 2.07
C VAL A 282 -14.76 -11.31 1.34
N GLU A 283 -13.76 -10.83 2.06
CA GLU A 283 -12.48 -10.42 1.46
C GLU A 283 -11.65 -11.64 1.06
N ILE A 284 -11.37 -11.73 -0.23
CA ILE A 284 -10.55 -12.76 -0.85
C ILE A 284 -9.11 -12.23 -0.93
N GLY A 285 -8.49 -12.07 0.24
CA GLY A 285 -7.13 -11.58 0.38
C GLY A 285 -6.63 -11.77 1.81
N GLY A 286 -5.44 -11.25 2.11
CA GLY A 286 -4.78 -11.40 3.41
C GLY A 286 -5.03 -10.26 4.38
N ALA A 287 -5.69 -9.20 3.93
CA ALA A 287 -6.02 -8.02 4.72
C ALA A 287 -7.55 -7.91 4.95
N LYS A 288 -7.97 -6.78 5.51
CA LYS A 288 -9.37 -6.44 5.82
C LYS A 288 -9.78 -5.06 5.29
N ALA A 289 -9.10 -4.60 4.24
CA ALA A 289 -9.26 -3.23 3.78
C ALA A 289 -10.66 -3.01 3.17
N LEU A 290 -11.08 -3.91 2.28
CA LEU A 290 -12.36 -3.79 1.59
C LEU A 290 -13.54 -4.07 2.52
N THR A 291 -13.42 -5.04 3.43
CA THR A 291 -14.44 -5.30 4.44
C THR A 291 -14.61 -4.15 5.43
N THR A 292 -13.54 -3.39 5.72
CA THR A 292 -13.68 -2.18 6.55
C THR A 292 -14.40 -1.07 5.78
N LEU A 293 -14.15 -0.91 4.48
CA LEU A 293 -14.88 0.05 3.63
C LEU A 293 -16.37 -0.29 3.52
N VAL A 294 -16.69 -1.58 3.33
CA VAL A 294 -18.08 -2.05 3.29
C VAL A 294 -18.77 -1.75 4.62
N ARG A 295 -18.15 -2.09 5.75
CA ARG A 295 -18.71 -1.85 7.09
C ARG A 295 -18.91 -0.37 7.42
N SER A 296 -18.03 0.51 6.92
CA SER A 296 -18.19 1.97 7.03
C SER A 296 -19.43 2.46 6.26
N SER A 297 -19.79 1.80 5.15
CA SER A 297 -20.97 2.16 4.35
C SER A 297 -22.26 1.50 4.88
N TYR A 298 -22.17 0.25 5.33
CA TYR A 298 -23.29 -0.58 5.77
C TYR A 298 -22.89 -1.37 7.04
N PRO A 299 -23.02 -0.79 8.24
CA PRO A 299 -22.60 -1.44 9.49
C PRO A 299 -23.36 -2.73 9.82
N GLU A 300 -24.55 -2.91 9.24
CA GLU A 300 -25.45 -4.05 9.47
C GLU A 300 -25.12 -5.29 8.63
N VAL A 301 -24.28 -5.17 7.60
CA VAL A 301 -23.90 -6.32 6.76
C VAL A 301 -22.78 -7.13 7.39
N MET A 302 -22.81 -8.44 7.20
CA MET A 302 -21.72 -9.30 7.62
C MET A 302 -20.52 -9.09 6.70
N SER A 303 -19.37 -8.74 7.28
CA SER A 303 -18.12 -8.50 6.55
C SER A 303 -17.01 -9.35 7.14
N LEU A 304 -16.50 -10.31 6.38
CA LEU A 304 -15.56 -11.34 6.82
C LEU A 304 -14.25 -11.26 6.04
N SER A 305 -13.12 -11.35 6.73
CA SER A 305 -11.79 -11.39 6.11
C SER A 305 -11.08 -12.65 6.56
N PRO A 306 -11.40 -13.83 5.97
CA PRO A 306 -11.04 -15.14 6.50
C PRO A 306 -9.56 -15.26 6.88
N LEU A 307 -8.66 -14.76 6.03
CA LEU A 307 -7.24 -14.88 6.25
C LEU A 307 -6.67 -13.81 7.19
N ALA A 308 -7.23 -12.60 7.21
CA ALA A 308 -6.79 -11.54 8.12
C ALA A 308 -7.23 -11.82 9.57
N GLU A 309 -8.43 -12.36 9.73
CA GLU A 309 -9.07 -12.66 11.02
C GLU A 309 -8.70 -14.05 11.55
N ALA A 310 -8.14 -14.94 10.70
CA ALA A 310 -7.60 -16.22 11.14
C ALA A 310 -6.34 -16.02 11.99
N ALA A 311 -6.53 -15.91 13.31
CA ALA A 311 -5.46 -16.06 14.29
C ALA A 311 -5.08 -17.54 14.48
N THR A 312 -6.01 -18.46 14.15
CA THR A 312 -5.87 -19.92 14.25
C THR A 312 -6.64 -20.63 13.14
N ASP A 313 -6.34 -21.91 12.90
CA ASP A 313 -7.12 -22.78 11.99
C ASP A 313 -8.60 -22.87 12.42
N ALA A 314 -8.88 -22.79 13.72
CA ALA A 314 -10.24 -22.84 14.27
C ALA A 314 -11.08 -21.62 13.86
N SER A 315 -10.49 -20.42 13.83
CA SER A 315 -11.17 -19.20 13.36
C SER A 315 -11.47 -19.24 11.87
N PHE A 316 -10.55 -19.75 11.05
CA PHE A 316 -10.80 -19.94 9.61
C PHE A 316 -11.94 -20.96 9.37
N ALA A 317 -11.94 -22.06 10.11
CA ALA A 317 -13.00 -23.06 10.05
C ALA A 317 -14.36 -22.52 10.52
N ALA A 318 -14.38 -21.60 11.51
CA ALA A 318 -15.61 -20.94 11.94
C ALA A 318 -16.19 -20.06 10.83
N THR A 319 -15.35 -19.28 10.15
CA THR A 319 -15.74 -18.48 8.98
C THR A 319 -16.32 -19.36 7.87
N ILE A 320 -15.70 -20.51 7.58
CA ILE A 320 -16.24 -21.47 6.61
C ILE A 320 -17.62 -21.99 7.04
N ARG A 321 -17.78 -22.42 8.31
CA ARG A 321 -19.08 -22.91 8.80
C ARG A 321 -20.19 -21.86 8.65
N TYR A 322 -19.90 -20.61 9.03
CA TYR A 322 -20.84 -19.51 8.84
C TYR A 322 -21.24 -19.35 7.37
N LEU A 323 -20.25 -19.32 6.47
CA LEU A 323 -20.50 -19.18 5.03
C LEU A 323 -21.26 -20.37 4.41
N LEU A 324 -21.25 -21.53 5.07
CA LEU A 324 -22.03 -22.71 4.70
C LEU A 324 -23.44 -22.75 5.34
N GLY A 325 -23.83 -21.71 6.09
CA GLY A 325 -25.17 -21.55 6.67
C GLY A 325 -25.29 -21.86 8.16
N ASP A 326 -24.18 -22.00 8.88
CA ASP A 326 -24.19 -21.97 10.35
C ASP A 326 -24.55 -20.55 10.84
N THR A 327 -25.43 -20.45 11.83
CA THR A 327 -25.88 -19.16 12.38
C THR A 327 -24.98 -18.64 13.49
N ALA A 328 -24.00 -19.43 13.96
CA ALA A 328 -23.03 -18.97 14.94
C ALA A 328 -22.14 -17.86 14.35
N ASP A 329 -22.08 -16.71 15.02
CA ASP A 329 -21.26 -15.58 14.60
C ASP A 329 -19.76 -15.96 14.64
N PRO A 330 -19.08 -16.02 13.48
CA PRO A 330 -17.69 -16.45 13.41
C PRO A 330 -16.73 -15.48 14.13
N LEU A 331 -17.14 -14.22 14.34
CA LEU A 331 -16.34 -13.20 15.02
C LEU A 331 -16.35 -13.34 16.55
N THR A 332 -17.29 -14.13 17.10
CA THR A 332 -17.40 -14.39 18.55
C THR A 332 -16.68 -15.67 19.01
N ALA A 333 -16.17 -16.47 18.08
CA ALA A 333 -15.57 -17.78 18.36
C ALA A 333 -14.07 -17.74 18.78
N GLY A 334 -13.49 -16.55 18.95
CA GLY A 334 -12.15 -16.34 19.51
C GLY A 334 -12.16 -16.04 21.03
N PRO A 335 -11.02 -16.14 21.74
CA PRO A 335 -10.99 -15.80 23.16
C PRO A 335 -11.41 -14.34 23.36
N ALA A 336 -12.36 -14.12 24.26
CA ALA A 336 -13.02 -12.84 24.50
C ALA A 336 -12.02 -11.70 24.78
N GLY A 337 -11.77 -10.88 23.77
CA GLY A 337 -11.21 -9.53 23.90
C GLY A 337 -12.36 -8.54 23.91
N THR A 338 -12.48 -7.81 25.02
CA THR A 338 -13.52 -6.80 25.28
C THR A 338 -13.69 -5.81 24.14
N ASN A 339 -14.94 -5.58 23.72
CA ASN A 339 -15.36 -4.41 22.96
C ASN A 339 -15.38 -3.17 23.88
N PRO A 340 -14.72 -2.07 23.50
CA PRO A 340 -15.23 -0.75 23.84
C PRO A 340 -15.34 0.11 22.58
N PHE A 341 -16.56 0.46 22.20
CA PHE A 341 -16.77 1.63 21.34
C PHE A 341 -16.51 2.89 22.18
N THR A 342 -15.46 3.66 21.86
CA THR A 342 -15.44 5.14 21.75
C THR A 342 -14.04 5.67 21.43
N GLU A 343 -13.86 6.21 20.22
CA GLU A 343 -13.22 7.49 19.88
C GLU A 343 -13.26 7.68 18.34
N PRO A 344 -13.28 8.91 17.79
CA PRO A 344 -13.36 9.12 16.35
C PRO A 344 -12.03 8.69 15.70
N SER A 345 -11.99 7.45 15.23
CA SER A 345 -10.82 6.90 14.55
C SER A 345 -10.75 7.41 13.11
N LEU A 346 -9.54 7.79 12.69
CA LEU A 346 -9.16 7.99 11.28
C LEU A 346 -9.78 6.90 10.38
N PRO A 347 -10.12 7.23 9.11
CA PRO A 347 -10.66 6.24 8.17
C PRO A 347 -9.71 5.03 8.09
N PRO A 348 -10.23 3.84 7.76
CA PRO A 348 -9.40 2.65 7.61
C PRO A 348 -8.22 2.94 6.69
N ALA A 349 -7.01 2.71 7.20
CA ALA A 349 -5.77 3.04 6.51
C ALA A 349 -5.75 2.42 5.10
N ALA A 350 -5.60 3.25 4.07
CA ALA A 350 -4.64 2.92 3.05
C ALA A 350 -3.31 2.75 3.79
N VAL A 351 -2.75 1.54 3.80
CA VAL A 351 -1.60 1.17 4.64
C VAL A 351 -0.57 2.30 4.65
N SER A 352 -0.47 2.99 5.78
CA SER A 352 0.41 4.14 6.01
C SER A 352 1.50 3.70 6.96
N ILE A 353 2.74 3.73 6.50
CA ILE A 353 3.90 3.85 7.38
C ILE A 353 4.74 4.97 6.77
N VAL A 354 5.06 5.95 7.60
CA VAL A 354 6.06 6.96 7.33
C VAL A 354 7.42 6.27 7.29
N GLY A 355 8.24 6.55 6.27
CA GLY A 355 9.58 5.97 6.15
C GLY A 355 10.31 6.48 4.90
N GLU A 356 11.54 6.96 5.12
CA GLU A 356 12.43 7.73 4.24
C GLU A 356 12.72 7.16 2.83
N HIS A 357 12.98 8.09 1.92
CA HIS A 357 13.57 7.84 0.61
C HIS A 357 15.07 7.58 0.71
N ALA A 358 15.50 6.38 0.32
CA ALA A 358 16.82 6.14 -0.23
C ALA A 358 16.79 6.46 -1.74
N GLN A 359 17.75 7.27 -2.22
CA GLN A 359 18.02 7.48 -3.64
C GLN A 359 19.27 6.70 -4.06
N ALA A 360 19.19 6.11 -5.26
CA ALA A 360 20.30 5.47 -5.97
C ALA A 360 20.89 6.44 -7.03
N GLU A 361 22.22 6.45 -7.17
CA GLU A 361 23.02 7.06 -8.25
C GLU A 361 22.90 6.27 -9.58
N PRO A 362 23.20 6.84 -10.79
CA PRO A 362 24.59 6.93 -11.35
C PRO A 362 24.79 8.06 -12.43
N PRO A 363 25.88 8.18 -13.24
CA PRO A 363 27.25 7.61 -13.22
C PRO A 363 28.44 8.63 -13.40
N GLU A 364 29.66 8.11 -13.19
CA GLU A 364 30.97 8.44 -13.79
C GLU A 364 31.59 9.86 -13.76
N GLY A 365 32.77 9.96 -13.12
CA GLY A 365 33.94 10.53 -13.81
C GLY A 365 34.86 11.49 -13.05
N ILE A 366 36.12 11.03 -12.91
CA ILE A 366 37.37 11.80 -12.84
C ILE A 366 37.82 12.36 -11.46
N GLY A 367 38.91 11.77 -10.94
CA GLY A 367 39.95 12.53 -10.24
C GLY A 367 40.26 12.10 -8.80
N LYS A 368 41.21 11.18 -8.63
CA LYS A 368 42.00 11.09 -7.39
C LYS A 368 43.27 11.95 -7.57
N PRO A 369 43.62 12.79 -6.60
CA PRO A 369 44.84 12.54 -5.81
C PRO A 369 44.56 12.76 -4.30
N ALA A 370 44.83 11.79 -3.45
CA ALA A 370 46.08 11.59 -2.68
C ALA A 370 46.10 12.37 -1.34
N PRO A 371 46.74 11.83 -0.27
CA PRO A 371 46.21 11.87 1.09
C PRO A 371 46.92 12.83 2.07
N ALA A 372 46.27 13.02 3.23
CA ALA A 372 46.80 13.23 4.60
C ALA A 372 46.48 14.57 5.30
N ALA A 373 46.08 14.44 6.60
CA ALA A 373 46.21 15.35 7.76
C ALA A 373 44.85 15.58 8.49
N VAL A 374 44.61 15.50 9.81
CA VAL A 374 45.26 15.01 11.05
C VAL A 374 44.09 14.77 12.03
N ALA A 375 44.16 13.76 12.90
CA ALA A 375 43.26 13.65 14.06
C ALA A 375 43.73 14.60 15.18
N GLY A 376 42.85 15.51 15.65
CA GLY A 376 43.00 16.23 16.91
C GLY A 376 42.62 17.72 16.88
N GLY A 377 41.43 18.05 17.41
CA GLY A 377 41.12 19.36 18.00
C GLY A 377 40.35 20.37 17.14
N LEU A 378 39.11 20.06 16.74
CA LEU A 378 38.17 21.10 16.31
C LEU A 378 37.80 21.96 17.52
N SER A 379 37.92 23.30 17.39
CA SER A 379 37.43 24.20 18.43
C SER A 379 35.90 24.13 18.51
N GLN A 380 35.31 24.52 19.65
CA GLN A 380 33.85 24.54 19.79
C GLN A 380 33.18 25.41 18.71
N ASP A 381 33.84 26.49 18.29
CA ASP A 381 33.37 27.36 17.22
C ASP A 381 33.41 26.67 15.83
N ASP A 382 34.41 25.83 15.57
CA ASP A 382 34.50 25.05 14.33
C ASP A 382 33.43 23.95 14.27
N VAL A 383 33.14 23.34 15.43
CA VAL A 383 32.04 22.36 15.57
C VAL A 383 30.70 23.06 15.34
N LEU A 384 30.48 24.22 15.95
CA LEU A 384 29.26 24.99 15.78
C LEU A 384 29.06 25.42 14.31
N ALA A 385 30.11 25.92 13.65
CA ALA A 385 30.05 26.29 12.23
C ALA A 385 29.69 25.08 11.35
N SER A 386 30.32 23.94 11.60
CA SER A 386 30.04 22.70 10.87
C SER A 386 28.61 22.19 11.10
N LEU A 387 28.08 22.31 12.33
CA LEU A 387 26.70 21.96 12.65
C LEU A 387 25.70 22.90 11.98
N ARG A 388 26.00 24.20 11.86
CA ARG A 388 25.14 25.16 11.16
C ARG A 388 24.99 24.80 9.68
N THR A 389 26.09 24.46 9.00
CA THR A 389 26.03 23.99 7.61
C THR A 389 25.23 22.70 7.48
N LEU A 390 25.46 21.71 8.35
CA LEU A 390 24.72 20.44 8.32
C LEU A 390 23.22 20.62 8.59
N TYR A 391 22.85 21.47 9.54
CA TYR A 391 21.45 21.72 9.89
C TYR A 391 20.77 22.57 8.83
N ALA A 392 21.48 23.52 8.19
CA ALA A 392 20.96 24.34 7.09
C ALA A 392 20.55 23.46 5.91
N GLU A 393 21.43 22.54 5.50
CA GLU A 393 21.16 21.61 4.41
C GLU A 393 20.03 20.63 4.77
N ALA A 394 20.03 20.09 5.99
CA ALA A 394 19.06 19.08 6.40
C ALA A 394 17.65 19.63 6.68
N LEU A 395 17.54 20.92 7.01
CA LEU A 395 16.27 21.59 7.35
C LEU A 395 15.80 22.59 6.28
N ASP A 396 16.61 22.83 5.23
CA ASP A 396 16.37 23.84 4.21
C ASP A 396 16.20 25.27 4.78
N TYR A 397 16.97 25.59 5.83
CA TYR A 397 17.07 26.93 6.40
C TYR A 397 18.36 27.60 5.96
N PRO A 398 18.37 28.93 5.77
CA PRO A 398 19.62 29.65 5.56
C PRO A 398 20.46 29.64 6.85
N GLU A 399 21.80 29.54 6.70
CA GLU A 399 22.72 29.37 7.84
C GLU A 399 22.64 30.50 8.89
N ASP A 400 22.18 31.68 8.51
CA ASP A 400 22.04 32.86 9.38
C ASP A 400 20.90 32.72 10.41
N VAL A 401 19.89 31.90 10.12
CA VAL A 401 18.78 31.58 11.05
C VAL A 401 19.22 30.59 12.14
N LEU A 402 20.24 29.77 11.87
CA LEU A 402 20.74 28.72 12.76
C LEU A 402 21.76 29.28 13.75
N THR A 403 21.29 30.04 14.74
CA THR A 403 22.16 30.56 15.81
C THR A 403 22.39 29.51 16.91
N ALA A 404 23.44 29.68 17.72
CA ALA A 404 23.77 28.74 18.80
C ALA A 404 22.62 28.56 19.82
N ASP A 405 21.86 29.63 20.04
CA ASP A 405 20.76 29.67 21.01
C ASP A 405 19.40 29.30 20.40
N ALA A 406 19.33 29.04 19.08
CA ALA A 406 18.10 28.66 18.41
C ALA A 406 17.60 27.31 18.95
N ARG A 407 16.34 27.29 19.42
CA ARG A 407 15.73 26.07 19.95
C ARG A 407 15.25 25.19 18.82
N LEU A 408 15.69 23.93 18.83
CA LEU A 408 15.43 22.97 17.78
C LEU A 408 13.93 22.80 17.53
N GLU A 409 13.14 22.56 18.58
CA GLU A 409 11.69 22.38 18.43
C GLU A 409 10.95 23.71 18.26
N ALA A 410 11.18 24.66 19.16
CA ALA A 410 10.35 25.87 19.27
C ALA A 410 10.63 26.92 18.18
N ASP A 411 11.88 27.01 17.71
CA ASP A 411 12.31 28.06 16.79
C ASP A 411 12.60 27.50 15.38
N LEU A 412 13.00 26.23 15.27
CA LEU A 412 13.36 25.58 14.00
C LEU A 412 12.37 24.47 13.55
N GLY A 413 11.40 24.11 14.38
CA GLY A 413 10.37 23.10 14.06
C GLY A 413 10.92 21.67 13.97
N VAL A 414 12.07 21.40 14.58
CA VAL A 414 12.69 20.07 14.63
C VAL A 414 11.97 19.24 15.70
N ASP A 415 11.12 18.32 15.27
CA ASP A 415 10.47 17.36 16.17
C ASP A 415 11.45 16.26 16.63
N SER A 416 11.00 15.42 17.57
CA SER A 416 11.83 14.36 18.17
C SER A 416 12.32 13.32 17.15
N ILE A 417 11.62 13.12 16.03
CA ILE A 417 12.02 12.19 14.97
C ILE A 417 13.13 12.83 14.13
N LYS A 418 12.95 14.10 13.75
CA LYS A 418 13.92 14.87 12.98
C LYS A 418 15.21 15.13 13.77
N GLN A 419 15.10 15.30 15.09
CA GLN A 419 16.26 15.44 15.97
C GLN A 419 17.11 14.16 16.00
N VAL A 420 16.49 12.97 15.99
CA VAL A 420 17.20 11.69 15.90
C VAL A 420 17.93 11.56 14.55
N GLU A 421 17.29 11.94 13.44
CA GLU A 421 17.93 11.94 12.11
C GLU A 421 19.14 12.89 12.05
N LEU A 422 18.98 14.12 12.56
CA LEU A 422 20.05 15.10 12.62
C LEU A 422 21.21 14.61 13.50
N MET A 423 20.91 14.05 14.67
CA MET A 423 21.94 13.50 15.55
C MET A 423 22.67 12.32 14.90
N ALA A 424 21.99 11.46 14.13
CA ALA A 424 22.66 10.40 13.36
C ALA A 424 23.67 10.97 12.36
N LYS A 425 23.32 12.03 11.63
CA LYS A 425 24.24 12.72 10.71
C LYS A 425 25.41 13.40 11.43
N VAL A 426 25.17 13.98 12.61
CA VAL A 426 26.22 14.50 13.50
C VAL A 426 27.14 13.38 13.98
N GLY A 427 26.60 12.23 14.35
CA GLY A 427 27.35 11.04 14.75
C GLY A 427 28.27 10.53 13.64
N GLU A 428 27.78 10.53 12.40
CA GLU A 428 28.57 10.16 11.22
C GLU A 428 29.67 11.18 10.92
N GLN A 429 29.35 12.48 10.91
CA GLN A 429 30.30 13.55 10.58
C GLN A 429 31.43 13.70 11.60
N PHE A 430 31.11 13.59 12.89
CA PHE A 430 32.09 13.76 13.97
C PHE A 430 32.59 12.44 14.55
N ARG A 431 32.13 11.29 14.02
CA ARG A 431 32.46 9.93 14.48
C ARG A 431 32.20 9.71 15.98
N ILE A 432 31.05 10.20 16.45
CA ILE A 432 30.61 10.05 17.84
C ILE A 432 29.40 9.10 17.90
N ASP A 433 29.35 8.25 18.94
CA ASP A 433 28.23 7.34 19.15
C ASP A 433 27.05 8.06 19.82
N VAL A 434 26.15 8.56 18.98
CA VAL A 434 24.92 9.26 19.36
C VAL A 434 23.76 8.31 19.68
N ALA A 435 23.88 7.02 19.33
CA ALA A 435 22.81 6.03 19.43
C ALA A 435 22.87 5.22 20.74
N SER A 436 23.82 5.53 21.63
CA SER A 436 23.89 4.91 22.95
C SER A 436 22.76 5.39 23.88
N ASP A 437 22.28 4.50 24.75
CA ASP A 437 21.27 4.77 25.81
C ASP A 437 21.66 5.88 26.82
N ARG A 438 22.78 6.58 26.58
CA ARG A 438 23.36 7.60 27.47
C ARG A 438 23.14 9.04 26.98
N VAL A 439 22.59 9.23 25.77
CA VAL A 439 22.35 10.58 25.21
C VAL A 439 20.90 10.98 25.45
N ASP A 440 20.69 11.95 26.36
CA ASP A 440 19.37 12.55 26.55
C ASP A 440 19.14 13.63 25.47
N LEU A 441 18.43 13.24 24.41
CA LEU A 441 18.10 14.13 23.30
C LEU A 441 17.22 15.31 23.73
N MET A 442 16.44 15.17 24.80
CA MET A 442 15.61 16.28 25.31
C MET A 442 16.47 17.36 25.99
N ALA A 443 17.67 17.02 26.45
CA ALA A 443 18.61 17.98 27.01
C ALA A 443 19.39 18.76 25.92
N LEU A 444 19.45 18.23 24.69
CA LEU A 444 20.12 18.82 23.51
C LEU A 444 19.15 19.67 22.67
N ASP A 445 18.46 20.60 23.32
CA ASP A 445 17.37 21.40 22.72
C ASP A 445 17.84 22.61 21.87
N THR A 446 19.15 22.90 21.80
CA THR A 446 19.73 23.95 20.94
C THR A 446 20.97 23.46 20.19
N ILE A 447 21.29 24.14 19.08
CA ILE A 447 22.48 23.83 18.27
C ILE A 447 23.77 24.02 19.09
N GLY A 448 23.82 25.02 19.98
CA GLY A 448 24.95 25.24 20.88
C GLY A 448 25.19 24.08 21.84
N LYS A 449 24.12 23.49 22.41
CA LYS A 449 24.24 22.31 23.28
C LYS A 449 24.69 21.06 22.53
N VAL A 450 24.27 20.90 21.27
CA VAL A 450 24.78 19.83 20.39
C VAL A 450 26.27 20.04 20.11
N ALA A 451 26.70 21.28 19.85
CA ALA A 451 28.12 21.60 19.65
C ALA A 451 28.97 21.30 20.89
N GLU A 452 28.48 21.63 22.08
CA GLU A 452 29.12 21.29 23.36
C GLU A 452 29.22 19.78 23.57
N PHE A 453 28.16 19.03 23.27
CA PHE A 453 28.13 17.58 23.38
C PHE A 453 29.17 16.92 22.45
N VAL A 454 29.22 17.37 21.18
CA VAL A 454 30.20 16.87 20.19
C VAL A 454 31.63 17.22 20.60
N HIS A 455 31.87 18.44 21.07
CA HIS A 455 33.19 18.86 21.54
C HIS A 455 33.62 18.10 22.80
N GLY A 456 32.70 17.84 23.74
CA GLY A 456 32.95 17.08 24.96
C GLY A 456 33.19 15.59 24.72
N GLY A 457 32.52 14.98 23.72
CA GLY A 457 32.70 13.58 23.33
C GLY A 457 34.00 13.30 22.56
N ALA A 458 34.55 14.31 21.87
CA ALA A 458 35.83 14.20 21.16
C ALA A 458 37.07 14.09 22.09
N GLY A 459 36.89 14.33 23.40
CA GLY A 459 37.96 14.26 24.41
C GLY A 459 38.16 12.89 25.08
N SER A 460 37.35 11.87 24.73
CA SER A 460 37.45 10.54 25.34
C SER A 460 37.31 9.43 24.31
N ALA A 461 38.44 9.05 23.71
CA ALA A 461 38.63 7.74 23.12
C ALA A 461 39.96 7.17 23.67
N PRO A 462 40.02 5.91 24.14
CA PRO A 462 41.25 5.30 24.64
C PRO A 462 42.33 5.13 23.56
#